data_AF-A0A401MXF6-F1
#
_entry.id   AF-A0A401MXF6-F1
#
_cell.length_a   1.000
_cell.length_b   1.000
_cell.length_c   1.000
_cell.angle_alpha   90.00
_cell.angle_beta   90.00
_cell.angle_gamma   90.00
#
_symmetry.space_group_name_H-M   'P 1'
#
loop_
_entity.id
_entity.type
_entity.pdbx_description
1 polymer ?
#
loop_
_entity_poly.entity_id
_entity_poly.type
_entity_poly.pdbx_seq_one_letter_code
_entity_poly.pdbx_strand_id
1 'polypeptide(L)'
;MAAGRSVYEADGWKITLDVRPDHKAVFSGLHQADVYVMTHVMEIRRLNGTTFTAADVTPVLGALHVGLSFALGRWVAPALPVGQNDQEQTVWGQWAPMLCDPARRISSGWWYPEDQASLADLLACLLPAFHDPCKGQALRLQMQYAITAIADRGFVEQRIMSGAAGLEHVMWQKLVLTGRLTEAEFTSRAWPAHRKLRAVLTDAGVDLEVHEDRMPAAAVFAARQQLDGNRSIDGADIVTRVRNRLVHPKEAQEPVYSVKGLITETWLLTRHYLALLVLRSIGYRGSYQDLSETNKWVGQTHLVPWA
;
A
#
# COMPACT_ATOMS: atom_id res chain seq x y z
N MET A 1 25.09 -22.43 3.42
CA MET A 1 23.91 -21.66 2.96
C MET A 1 24.14 -20.22 3.34
N ALA A 2 24.18 -19.29 2.38
CA ALA A 2 24.36 -17.88 2.67
C ALA A 2 23.14 -17.39 3.47
N ALA A 3 23.37 -16.83 4.67
CA ALA A 3 22.30 -16.22 5.45
C ALA A 3 21.73 -15.04 4.63
N GLY A 4 20.44 -15.10 4.28
CA GLY A 4 19.74 -14.00 3.59
C GLY A 4 19.35 -14.23 2.13
N ARG A 5 19.36 -15.48 1.61
CA ARG A 5 18.72 -15.79 0.32
C ARG A 5 17.23 -16.06 0.48
N SER A 6 16.40 -15.45 -0.35
CA SER A 6 15.00 -15.83 -0.56
C SER A 6 14.72 -16.09 -2.05
N VAL A 7 13.78 -17.01 -2.31
CA VAL A 7 13.41 -17.44 -3.67
C VAL A 7 11.90 -17.48 -3.76
N TYR A 8 11.36 -16.87 -4.82
CA TYR A 8 9.94 -16.82 -5.10
C TYR A 8 9.67 -17.29 -6.53
N GLU A 9 8.58 -18.01 -6.71
CA GLU A 9 8.14 -18.51 -8.01
C GLU A 9 6.71 -18.02 -8.26
N ALA A 10 6.52 -17.22 -9.30
CA ALA A 10 5.23 -16.63 -9.65
C ALA A 10 5.16 -16.29 -11.13
N ASP A 11 4.02 -16.55 -11.76
CA ASP A 11 3.71 -16.16 -13.14
C ASP A 11 4.78 -16.59 -14.19
N GLY A 12 5.35 -17.79 -14.02
CA GLY A 12 6.40 -18.29 -14.92
C GLY A 12 7.80 -17.75 -14.65
N TRP A 13 7.99 -16.95 -13.59
CA TRP A 13 9.26 -16.36 -13.19
C TRP A 13 9.76 -16.93 -11.86
N LYS A 14 11.08 -17.10 -11.79
CA LYS A 14 11.84 -17.32 -10.56
C LYS A 14 12.55 -16.04 -10.20
N ILE A 15 12.30 -15.54 -9.00
CA ILE A 15 12.90 -14.32 -8.46
C ILE A 15 13.72 -14.72 -7.24
N THR A 16 15.04 -14.55 -7.32
CA THR A 16 15.95 -14.76 -6.21
C THR A 16 16.38 -13.42 -5.65
N LEU A 17 16.32 -13.25 -4.33
CA LEU A 17 16.89 -12.10 -3.63
C LEU A 17 18.00 -12.58 -2.70
N ASP A 18 19.18 -11.99 -2.84
CA ASP A 18 20.32 -12.22 -1.97
C ASP A 18 20.64 -10.94 -1.21
N VAL A 19 20.59 -11.01 0.12
CA VAL A 19 21.10 -9.92 0.98
C VAL A 19 22.59 -9.74 0.70
N ARG A 20 23.04 -8.49 0.57
CA ARG A 20 24.46 -8.18 0.38
C ARG A 20 25.32 -8.72 1.55
N PRO A 21 26.53 -9.24 1.28
CA PRO A 21 27.42 -9.71 2.35
C PRO A 21 27.78 -8.65 3.38
N ASP A 22 27.91 -7.39 2.94
CA ASP A 22 28.25 -6.23 3.76
C ASP A 22 27.02 -5.46 4.27
N HIS A 23 25.81 -6.05 4.19
CA HIS A 23 24.55 -5.37 4.55
C HIS A 23 24.60 -4.68 5.92
N LYS A 24 25.12 -5.34 6.96
CA LYS A 24 25.25 -4.75 8.32
C LYS A 24 26.15 -3.51 8.34
N ALA A 25 27.25 -3.54 7.59
CA ALA A 25 28.19 -2.43 7.52
C ALA A 25 27.60 -1.26 6.73
N VAL A 26 26.99 -1.55 5.58
CA VAL A 26 26.36 -0.52 4.74
C VAL A 26 25.16 0.10 5.45
N PHE A 27 24.40 -0.66 6.24
CA PHE A 27 23.31 -0.11 7.05
C PHE A 27 23.76 0.68 8.28
N SER A 28 25.01 0.54 8.71
CA SER A 28 25.54 1.31 9.84
C SER A 28 25.65 2.78 9.44
N GLY A 29 25.03 3.67 10.21
CA GLY A 29 25.12 5.12 9.98
C GLY A 29 24.18 5.70 8.90
N LEU A 30 23.39 4.91 8.17
CA LEU A 30 22.52 5.44 7.10
C LEU A 30 21.45 6.42 7.58
N HIS A 31 21.05 6.36 8.85
CA HIS A 31 20.13 7.34 9.45
C HIS A 31 20.68 8.76 9.48
N GLN A 32 21.99 8.93 9.30
CA GLN A 32 22.65 10.22 9.42
C GLN A 32 22.79 10.95 8.07
N ALA A 33 22.55 10.30 6.92
CA ALA A 33 23.02 10.84 5.64
C ALA A 33 21.98 10.95 4.51
N ASP A 34 20.70 10.60 4.69
CA ASP A 34 19.65 10.62 3.63
C ASP A 34 20.15 10.04 2.28
N VAL A 35 20.93 8.96 2.34
CA VAL A 35 21.60 8.32 1.19
C VAL A 35 20.81 7.15 0.62
N TYR A 36 21.11 6.81 -0.63
CA TYR A 36 20.58 5.65 -1.33
C TYR A 36 21.52 4.46 -1.25
N VAL A 37 20.96 3.27 -1.01
CA VAL A 37 21.74 2.04 -0.82
C VAL A 37 21.09 0.87 -1.55
N MET A 38 21.89 0.13 -2.31
CA MET A 38 21.53 -1.22 -2.77
C MET A 38 21.69 -2.19 -1.62
N THR A 39 20.61 -2.86 -1.23
CA THR A 39 20.56 -3.73 -0.05
C THR A 39 20.57 -5.22 -0.41
N HIS A 40 20.04 -5.54 -1.59
CA HIS A 40 19.94 -6.89 -2.12
C HIS A 40 20.42 -6.92 -3.57
N VAL A 41 20.84 -8.10 -4.01
CA VAL A 41 20.99 -8.45 -5.43
C VAL A 41 19.78 -9.29 -5.81
N MET A 42 19.15 -8.96 -6.94
CA MET A 42 17.99 -9.68 -7.46
C MET A 42 18.36 -10.40 -8.76
N GLU A 43 18.02 -11.68 -8.85
CA GLU A 43 18.08 -12.45 -10.10
C GLU A 43 16.66 -12.80 -10.54
N ILE A 44 16.35 -12.59 -11.83
CA ILE A 44 15.07 -12.99 -12.43
C ILE A 44 15.36 -13.98 -13.56
N ARG A 45 14.75 -15.17 -13.51
CA ARG A 45 14.84 -16.21 -14.53
C ARG A 45 13.45 -16.69 -14.92
N ARG A 46 13.30 -17.22 -16.14
CA ARG A 46 12.11 -18.01 -16.49
C ARG A 46 12.18 -19.36 -15.77
N LEU A 47 11.06 -19.83 -15.22
CA LEU A 47 10.99 -21.12 -14.52
C LEU A 47 11.32 -22.32 -15.42
N ASN A 48 10.93 -22.25 -16.69
CA ASN A 48 11.20 -23.27 -17.69
C ASN A 48 12.62 -23.18 -18.30
N GLY A 49 13.44 -22.22 -17.86
CA GLY A 49 14.80 -22.00 -18.38
C GLY A 49 14.87 -21.38 -19.78
N THR A 50 13.76 -20.94 -20.38
CA THR A 50 13.80 -20.31 -21.70
C THR A 50 14.37 -18.90 -21.65
N THR A 51 14.98 -18.48 -22.76
CA THR A 51 15.39 -17.09 -22.95
C THR A 51 14.18 -16.14 -22.99
N PHE A 52 14.42 -14.88 -22.69
CA PHE A 52 13.41 -13.81 -22.72
C PHE A 52 14.06 -12.49 -23.14
N THR A 53 13.24 -11.56 -23.59
CA THR A 53 13.67 -10.24 -24.06
C THR A 53 13.51 -9.17 -22.96
N ALA A 54 14.10 -8.00 -23.17
CA ALA A 54 13.85 -6.84 -22.30
C ALA A 54 12.35 -6.48 -22.22
N ALA A 55 11.59 -6.67 -23.31
CA ALA A 55 10.15 -6.41 -23.34
C ALA A 55 9.37 -7.36 -22.42
N ASP A 56 9.81 -8.62 -22.30
CA ASP A 56 9.17 -9.61 -21.43
C ASP A 56 9.35 -9.30 -19.94
N VAL A 57 10.53 -8.82 -19.55
CA VAL A 57 10.87 -8.58 -18.13
C VAL A 57 10.48 -7.17 -17.65
N THR A 58 10.28 -6.22 -18.56
CA THR A 58 9.93 -4.84 -18.20
C THR A 58 8.65 -4.74 -17.36
N PRO A 59 7.54 -5.43 -17.69
CA PRO A 59 6.35 -5.46 -16.84
C PRO A 59 6.62 -6.04 -15.44
N VAL A 60 7.47 -7.07 -15.34
CA VAL A 60 7.86 -7.71 -14.08
C VAL A 60 8.63 -6.74 -13.20
N LEU A 61 9.65 -6.06 -13.75
CA LEU A 61 10.39 -5.02 -13.04
C LEU A 61 9.47 -3.87 -12.58
N GLY A 62 8.55 -3.47 -13.45
CA GLY A 62 7.56 -2.44 -13.14
C GLY A 62 6.58 -2.84 -12.05
N ALA A 63 6.20 -4.12 -11.96
CA ALA A 63 5.36 -4.67 -10.91
C ALA A 63 6.14 -4.76 -9.59
N LEU A 64 7.37 -5.29 -9.62
CA LEU A 64 8.26 -5.40 -8.46
C LEU A 64 8.56 -4.03 -7.85
N HIS A 65 8.83 -3.02 -8.68
CA HIS A 65 9.05 -1.65 -8.22
C HIS A 65 7.89 -1.16 -7.35
N VAL A 66 6.67 -1.14 -7.89
CA VAL A 66 5.51 -0.57 -7.17
C VAL A 66 5.01 -1.50 -6.07
N GLY A 67 5.04 -2.82 -6.27
CA GLY A 67 4.55 -3.80 -5.31
C GLY A 67 5.43 -3.92 -4.06
N LEU A 68 6.76 -3.98 -4.22
CA LEU A 68 7.67 -3.95 -3.08
C LEU A 68 7.61 -2.60 -2.35
N SER A 69 7.46 -1.50 -3.11
CA SER A 69 7.28 -0.17 -2.50
C SER A 69 6.01 -0.09 -1.67
N PHE A 70 4.91 -0.65 -2.18
CA PHE A 70 3.64 -0.74 -1.46
C PHE A 70 3.75 -1.59 -0.20
N ALA A 71 4.38 -2.76 -0.31
CA ALA A 71 4.62 -3.66 0.82
C ALA A 71 5.40 -2.96 1.95
N LEU A 72 6.45 -2.22 1.58
CA LEU A 72 7.32 -1.52 2.52
C LEU A 72 6.81 -0.13 2.95
N GLY A 73 5.74 0.38 2.32
CA GLY A 73 5.21 1.72 2.63
C GLY A 73 6.14 2.88 2.26
N ARG A 74 7.07 2.66 1.33
CA ARG A 74 8.11 3.60 0.88
C ARG A 74 8.59 3.22 -0.50
N TRP A 75 9.16 4.16 -1.25
CA TRP A 75 9.73 3.84 -2.55
C TRP A 75 11.02 3.03 -2.43
N VAL A 76 11.07 1.88 -3.10
CA VAL A 76 12.26 1.04 -3.32
C VAL A 76 12.28 0.61 -4.78
N ALA A 77 13.44 0.32 -5.36
CA ALA A 77 13.51 -0.03 -6.79
C ALA A 77 14.45 -1.20 -7.07
N PRO A 78 14.09 -2.11 -8.01
CA PRO A 78 15.05 -3.00 -8.65
C PRO A 78 15.91 -2.18 -9.62
N ALA A 79 16.90 -1.48 -9.09
CA ALA A 79 17.72 -0.51 -9.82
C ALA A 79 18.85 -1.19 -10.62
N LEU A 80 19.21 -0.57 -11.74
CA LEU A 80 20.32 -0.97 -12.63
C LEU A 80 20.25 -2.43 -13.10
N PRO A 81 19.11 -2.91 -13.65
CA PRO A 81 19.03 -4.28 -14.12
C PRO A 81 19.92 -4.47 -15.35
N VAL A 82 20.57 -5.64 -15.40
CA VAL A 82 21.37 -6.11 -16.53
C VAL A 82 20.84 -7.47 -17.00
N GLY A 83 20.91 -7.72 -18.30
CA GLY A 83 20.51 -8.98 -18.93
C GLY A 83 21.73 -9.73 -19.42
N GLN A 84 21.84 -11.01 -19.05
CA GLN A 84 22.93 -11.88 -19.45
C GLN A 84 22.43 -12.96 -20.43
N ASN A 85 23.28 -13.34 -21.39
CA ASN A 85 23.06 -14.51 -22.23
C ASN A 85 23.51 -15.80 -21.51
N ASP A 86 23.37 -16.95 -22.18
CA ASP A 86 23.75 -18.28 -21.64
C ASP A 86 25.25 -18.42 -21.34
N GLN A 87 26.09 -17.49 -21.82
CA GLN A 87 27.53 -17.41 -21.54
C GLN A 87 27.85 -16.40 -20.43
N GLU A 88 26.84 -15.94 -19.68
CA GLU A 88 26.93 -14.91 -18.64
C GLU A 88 27.42 -13.53 -19.13
N GLN A 89 27.44 -13.32 -20.45
CA GLN A 89 27.83 -12.04 -21.03
C GLN A 89 26.66 -11.06 -20.94
N THR A 90 26.92 -9.85 -20.47
CA THR A 90 25.91 -8.79 -20.42
C THR A 90 25.57 -8.34 -21.85
N VAL A 91 24.31 -8.54 -22.25
CA VAL A 91 23.78 -8.20 -23.59
C VAL A 91 22.73 -7.09 -23.54
N TRP A 92 22.29 -6.71 -22.33
CA TRP A 92 21.32 -5.64 -22.11
C TRP A 92 21.53 -4.97 -20.74
N GLY A 93 21.13 -3.71 -20.61
CA GLY A 93 21.05 -3.03 -19.32
C GLY A 93 20.19 -1.78 -19.39
N GLN A 94 19.61 -1.39 -18.25
CA GLN A 94 18.79 -0.19 -18.13
C GLN A 94 19.38 0.80 -17.13
N TRP A 95 19.72 1.99 -17.63
CA TRP A 95 20.23 3.12 -16.85
C TRP A 95 19.18 4.21 -16.84
N ALA A 96 18.38 4.26 -15.78
CA ALA A 96 17.32 5.26 -15.63
C ALA A 96 17.18 5.68 -14.16
N PRO A 97 16.81 6.94 -13.88
CA PRO A 97 16.41 7.33 -12.54
C PRO A 97 15.13 6.57 -12.17
N MET A 98 15.16 5.92 -11.01
CA MET A 98 14.01 5.22 -10.45
C MET A 98 13.53 5.97 -9.22
N LEU A 99 12.21 6.11 -9.08
CA LEU A 99 11.63 6.65 -7.86
C LEU A 99 11.98 5.71 -6.69
N CYS A 100 12.77 6.21 -5.74
CA CYS A 100 13.29 5.47 -4.61
C CYS A 100 13.43 6.44 -3.44
N ASP A 101 13.17 5.96 -2.23
CA ASP A 101 13.40 6.71 -1.00
C ASP A 101 14.77 6.39 -0.40
N PRO A 102 15.42 7.35 0.27
CA PRO A 102 16.64 7.11 1.03
C PRO A 102 16.52 5.96 2.04
N ALA A 103 17.64 5.33 2.36
CA ALA A 103 17.68 4.14 3.22
C ALA A 103 17.17 4.42 4.63
N ARG A 104 16.37 3.50 5.19
CA ARG A 104 15.82 3.58 6.55
C ARG A 104 15.73 2.20 7.18
N ARG A 105 15.74 2.16 8.51
CA ARG A 105 15.76 0.92 9.30
C ARG A 105 14.38 0.37 9.58
N ILE A 106 13.37 1.23 9.62
CA ILE A 106 12.00 0.84 9.93
C ILE A 106 11.15 1.08 8.68
N SER A 107 10.43 0.03 8.27
CA SER A 107 9.38 0.12 7.28
C SER A 107 8.07 0.53 7.97
N SER A 108 7.33 1.45 7.35
CA SER A 108 5.97 1.82 7.78
C SER A 108 4.89 1.03 7.02
N GLY A 109 5.32 0.05 6.22
CA GLY A 109 4.47 -0.74 5.34
C GLY A 109 3.64 -1.78 6.07
N TRP A 110 2.79 -2.47 5.31
CA TRP A 110 1.95 -3.54 5.85
C TRP A 110 2.68 -4.88 5.88
N TRP A 111 3.77 -5.06 5.12
CA TRP A 111 4.52 -6.30 5.10
C TRP A 111 5.58 -6.32 6.21
N TYR A 112 5.61 -7.40 6.97
CA TYR A 112 6.69 -7.68 7.92
C TYR A 112 7.86 -8.37 7.20
N PRO A 113 9.05 -7.76 7.07
CA PRO A 113 10.13 -8.27 6.22
C PRO A 113 10.60 -9.69 6.52
N GLU A 114 10.46 -10.15 7.76
CA GLU A 114 10.83 -11.49 8.19
C GLU A 114 9.77 -12.55 7.79
N ASP A 115 8.55 -12.13 7.46
CA ASP A 115 7.49 -12.99 6.92
C ASP A 115 7.64 -13.15 5.40
N GLN A 116 8.51 -14.09 5.02
CA GLN A 116 8.80 -14.42 3.64
C GLN A 116 7.63 -15.10 2.92
N ALA A 117 6.74 -15.76 3.65
CA ALA A 117 5.55 -16.38 3.06
C ALA A 117 4.59 -15.31 2.55
N SER A 118 4.35 -14.25 3.32
CA SER A 118 3.51 -13.14 2.89
C SER A 118 4.06 -12.39 1.67
N LEU A 119 5.39 -12.32 1.51
CA LEU A 119 5.98 -11.77 0.29
C LEU A 119 5.79 -12.72 -0.91
N ALA A 120 5.92 -14.03 -0.71
CA ALA A 120 5.63 -15.00 -1.76
C ALA A 120 4.17 -14.89 -2.24
N ASP A 121 3.22 -14.83 -1.30
CA ASP A 121 1.79 -14.64 -1.59
C ASP A 121 1.52 -13.32 -2.33
N LEU A 122 2.21 -12.24 -1.93
CA LEU A 122 2.11 -10.96 -2.62
C LEU A 122 2.54 -11.10 -4.08
N LEU A 123 3.71 -11.68 -4.34
CA LEU A 123 4.24 -11.83 -5.70
C LEU A 123 3.36 -12.74 -6.58
N ALA A 124 2.82 -13.82 -6.00
CA ALA A 124 1.90 -14.72 -6.67
C ALA A 124 0.61 -14.03 -7.16
N CYS A 125 0.11 -13.04 -6.41
CA CYS A 125 -1.03 -12.22 -6.80
C CYS A 125 -0.64 -11.05 -7.71
N LEU A 126 0.51 -10.42 -7.43
CA LEU A 126 0.94 -9.17 -8.05
C LEU A 126 1.32 -9.36 -9.53
N LEU A 127 2.15 -10.35 -9.84
CA LEU A 127 2.68 -10.51 -11.20
C LEU A 127 1.55 -10.78 -12.22
N PRO A 128 0.62 -11.73 -11.98
CA PRO A 128 -0.51 -11.93 -12.89
C PRO A 128 -1.40 -10.70 -13.01
N ALA A 129 -1.60 -9.95 -11.92
CA ALA A 129 -2.44 -8.75 -11.91
C ALA A 129 -1.84 -7.60 -12.76
N PHE A 130 -0.52 -7.53 -12.86
CA PHE A 130 0.19 -6.55 -13.70
C PHE A 130 0.38 -7.00 -15.15
N HIS A 131 0.21 -8.28 -15.45
CA HIS A 131 0.23 -8.80 -16.82
C HIS A 131 -1.00 -8.35 -17.63
N ASP A 132 -2.15 -8.13 -16.98
CA ASP A 132 -3.34 -7.50 -17.57
C ASP A 132 -3.14 -5.98 -17.69
N PRO A 133 -3.00 -5.39 -18.89
CA PRO A 133 -2.65 -3.97 -19.03
C PRO A 133 -3.69 -3.01 -18.44
N CYS A 134 -4.97 -3.35 -18.55
CA CYS A 134 -6.06 -2.52 -18.04
C CYS A 134 -6.09 -2.54 -16.50
N LYS A 135 -5.94 -3.73 -15.90
CA LYS A 135 -5.88 -3.84 -14.44
C LYS A 135 -4.57 -3.29 -13.88
N GLY A 136 -3.44 -3.54 -14.53
CA GLY A 136 -2.11 -3.14 -14.10
C GLY A 136 -1.96 -1.62 -13.97
N GLN A 137 -2.53 -0.84 -14.91
CA GLN A 137 -2.49 0.62 -14.81
C GLN A 137 -3.28 1.17 -13.62
N ALA A 138 -4.50 0.67 -13.41
CA ALA A 138 -5.34 1.07 -12.28
C ALA A 138 -4.71 0.66 -10.94
N LEU A 139 -4.18 -0.56 -10.84
CA LEU A 139 -3.51 -1.08 -9.65
C LEU A 139 -2.24 -0.29 -9.32
N ARG A 140 -1.43 0.05 -10.32
CA ARG A 140 -0.24 0.90 -10.14
C ARG A 140 -0.60 2.23 -9.48
N LEU A 141 -1.65 2.89 -9.96
CA LEU A 141 -2.10 4.17 -9.42
C LEU A 141 -2.63 4.01 -7.99
N GLN A 142 -3.39 2.96 -7.70
CA GLN A 142 -3.88 2.67 -6.34
C GLN A 142 -2.73 2.42 -5.36
N MET A 143 -1.71 1.65 -5.77
CA MET A 143 -0.51 1.42 -4.97
C MET A 143 0.30 2.70 -4.77
N GLN A 144 0.41 3.58 -5.78
CA GLN A 144 1.04 4.90 -5.63
C GLN A 144 0.35 5.76 -4.56
N TYR A 145 -0.99 5.82 -4.59
CA TYR A 145 -1.75 6.50 -3.53
C TYR A 145 -1.51 5.85 -2.16
N ALA A 146 -1.47 4.51 -2.09
CA ALA A 146 -1.23 3.79 -0.86
C ALA A 146 0.17 4.07 -0.29
N ILE A 147 1.22 4.00 -1.12
CA ILE A 147 2.60 4.34 -0.72
C ILE A 147 2.65 5.76 -0.15
N THR A 148 2.02 6.72 -0.83
CA THR A 148 1.98 8.12 -0.39
C THR A 148 1.21 8.30 0.93
N ALA A 149 0.09 7.59 1.10
CA ALA A 149 -0.68 7.61 2.33
C ALA A 149 0.05 6.92 3.49
N ILE A 150 0.87 5.90 3.22
CA ILE A 150 1.61 5.16 4.25
C ILE A 150 2.87 5.92 4.68
N ALA A 151 3.52 6.63 3.75
CA ALA A 151 4.75 7.36 3.98
C ALA A 151 4.69 8.20 5.26
N ASP A 152 5.80 8.23 5.98
CA ASP A 152 5.97 8.92 7.27
C ASP A 152 6.52 10.35 7.13
N ARG A 153 6.70 10.84 5.89
CA ARG A 153 7.14 12.20 5.58
C ARG A 153 5.97 13.07 5.12
N GLY A 154 6.14 14.39 5.26
CA GLY A 154 5.16 15.38 4.84
C GLY A 154 4.03 15.61 5.85
N PHE A 155 3.11 16.50 5.49
CA PHE A 155 1.97 16.87 6.34
C PHE A 155 0.96 15.72 6.41
N VAL A 156 0.36 15.50 7.59
CA VAL A 156 -0.62 14.41 7.79
C VAL A 156 -1.84 14.62 6.90
N GLU A 157 -2.29 15.86 6.77
CA GLU A 157 -3.43 16.28 5.96
C GLU A 157 -3.24 15.90 4.49
N GLN A 158 -2.04 16.15 3.93
CA GLN A 158 -1.70 15.76 2.55
C GLN A 158 -1.79 14.25 2.36
N ARG A 159 -1.33 13.47 3.35
CA ARG A 159 -1.42 12.00 3.31
C ARG A 159 -2.86 11.50 3.40
N ILE A 160 -3.73 12.15 4.18
CA ILE A 160 -5.17 11.88 4.16
C ILE A 160 -5.74 12.18 2.77
N MET A 161 -5.34 13.30 2.13
CA MET A 161 -5.85 13.66 0.80
C MET A 161 -5.45 12.64 -0.26
N SER A 162 -4.17 12.26 -0.30
CA SER A 162 -3.69 11.23 -1.23
C SER A 162 -4.34 9.87 -0.97
N GLY A 163 -4.49 9.49 0.30
CA GLY A 163 -5.18 8.25 0.66
C GLY A 163 -6.66 8.26 0.27
N ALA A 164 -7.36 9.36 0.48
CA ALA A 164 -8.76 9.52 0.08
C ALA A 164 -8.95 9.46 -1.43
N ALA A 165 -8.05 10.06 -2.22
CA ALA A 165 -8.04 9.93 -3.68
C ALA A 165 -7.84 8.47 -4.10
N GLY A 166 -6.95 7.73 -3.43
CA GLY A 166 -6.79 6.29 -3.62
C GLY A 166 -8.05 5.50 -3.30
N LEU A 167 -8.70 5.79 -2.18
CA LEU A 167 -9.97 5.15 -1.79
C LEU A 167 -11.07 5.43 -2.83
N GLU A 168 -11.21 6.67 -3.30
CA GLU A 168 -12.15 7.03 -4.36
C GLU A 168 -11.89 6.28 -5.65
N HIS A 169 -10.62 6.14 -6.04
CA HIS A 169 -10.22 5.38 -7.21
C HIS A 169 -10.57 3.90 -7.08
N VAL A 170 -10.32 3.27 -5.92
CA VAL A 170 -10.74 1.88 -5.68
C VAL A 170 -12.26 1.73 -5.67
N MET A 171 -12.98 2.64 -5.03
CA MET A 171 -14.45 2.64 -5.00
C MET A 171 -15.05 2.73 -6.40
N TRP A 172 -14.50 3.59 -7.27
CA TRP A 172 -14.93 3.68 -8.67
C TRP A 172 -14.74 2.35 -9.41
N GLN A 173 -13.54 1.77 -9.31
CA GLN A 173 -13.22 0.48 -9.92
C GLN A 173 -14.16 -0.64 -9.42
N LYS A 174 -14.46 -0.67 -8.12
CA LYS A 174 -15.26 -1.73 -7.50
C LYS A 174 -16.76 -1.55 -7.63
N LEU A 175 -17.28 -0.33 -7.68
CA LEU A 175 -18.71 -0.05 -7.73
C LEU A 175 -19.18 0.26 -9.14
N VAL A 176 -18.45 1.07 -9.90
CA VAL A 176 -18.89 1.51 -11.23
C VAL A 176 -18.47 0.53 -12.30
N LEU A 177 -17.17 0.22 -12.40
CA LEU A 177 -16.66 -0.62 -13.48
C LEU A 177 -17.09 -2.10 -13.39
N THR A 178 -17.58 -2.55 -12.22
CA THR A 178 -18.19 -3.87 -12.04
C THR A 178 -19.70 -3.87 -12.31
N GLY A 179 -20.30 -2.72 -12.64
CA GLY A 179 -21.73 -2.57 -12.92
C GLY A 179 -22.63 -2.54 -11.67
N ARG A 180 -22.09 -2.45 -10.46
CA ARG A 180 -22.89 -2.35 -9.22
C ARG A 180 -23.59 -1.00 -9.09
N LEU A 181 -23.01 0.06 -9.62
CA LEU A 181 -23.57 1.40 -9.71
C LEU A 181 -23.30 1.95 -11.12
N THR A 182 -24.22 2.76 -11.61
CA THR A 182 -23.97 3.66 -12.73
C THR A 182 -23.12 4.86 -12.28
N GLU A 183 -22.50 5.56 -13.23
CA GLU A 183 -21.79 6.81 -12.96
C GLU A 183 -22.70 7.88 -12.33
N ALA A 184 -23.95 7.96 -12.79
CA ALA A 184 -24.95 8.87 -12.24
C ALA A 184 -25.28 8.54 -10.77
N GLU A 185 -25.45 7.25 -10.44
CA GLU A 185 -25.65 6.83 -9.06
C GLU A 185 -24.43 7.12 -8.19
N PHE A 186 -23.22 6.87 -8.71
CA PHE A 186 -21.99 7.15 -7.99
C PHE A 186 -21.87 8.63 -7.63
N THR A 187 -22.25 9.56 -8.52
CA THR A 187 -22.18 11.00 -8.25
C THR A 187 -23.39 11.56 -7.49
N SER A 188 -24.44 10.75 -7.32
CA SER A 188 -25.69 11.17 -6.68
C SER A 188 -25.57 11.43 -5.18
N ARG A 189 -26.50 12.23 -4.65
CA ARG A 189 -26.68 12.43 -3.20
C ARG A 189 -27.11 11.16 -2.46
N ALA A 190 -27.67 10.17 -3.15
CA ALA A 190 -28.08 8.90 -2.56
C ALA A 190 -26.87 8.01 -2.18
N TRP A 191 -25.73 8.23 -2.84
CA TRP A 191 -24.46 7.56 -2.55
C TRP A 191 -23.40 8.55 -2.10
N PRO A 192 -23.51 9.09 -0.87
CA PRO A 192 -22.44 9.92 -0.32
C PRO A 192 -21.16 9.09 -0.09
N ALA A 193 -20.00 9.75 0.00
CA ALA A 193 -18.69 9.10 0.08
C ALA A 193 -18.59 8.02 1.17
N HIS A 194 -19.08 8.30 2.40
CA HIS A 194 -19.08 7.32 3.50
C HIS A 194 -19.88 6.06 3.17
N ARG A 195 -20.97 6.17 2.39
CA ARG A 195 -21.79 5.02 1.99
C ARG A 195 -21.03 4.13 1.00
N LYS A 196 -20.36 4.74 0.02
CA LYS A 196 -19.54 4.02 -0.96
C LYS A 196 -18.37 3.31 -0.27
N LEU A 197 -17.67 4.00 0.63
CA LEU A 197 -16.51 3.48 1.33
C LEU A 197 -16.91 2.33 2.24
N ARG A 198 -17.99 2.49 3.01
CA ARG A 198 -18.57 1.42 3.81
C ARG A 198 -18.91 0.20 2.95
N ALA A 199 -19.57 0.38 1.81
CA ALA A 199 -19.96 -0.74 0.96
C ALA A 199 -18.74 -1.59 0.55
N VAL A 200 -17.68 -0.96 0.04
CA VAL A 200 -16.49 -1.71 -0.40
C VAL A 200 -15.68 -2.32 0.75
N LEU A 201 -15.69 -1.70 1.94
CA LEU A 201 -15.01 -2.23 3.13
C LEU A 201 -15.80 -3.41 3.74
N THR A 202 -17.12 -3.28 3.85
CA THR A 202 -18.00 -4.37 4.30
C THR A 202 -17.94 -5.57 3.35
N ASP A 203 -17.89 -5.36 2.03
CA ASP A 203 -17.69 -6.44 1.04
C ASP A 203 -16.33 -7.16 1.19
N ALA A 204 -15.36 -6.48 1.78
CA ALA A 204 -14.06 -7.04 2.11
C ALA A 204 -14.01 -7.61 3.54
N GLY A 205 -15.09 -7.53 4.33
CA GLY A 205 -15.12 -7.99 5.72
C GLY A 205 -14.30 -7.14 6.69
N VAL A 206 -13.94 -5.90 6.30
CA VAL A 206 -13.13 -5.01 7.15
C VAL A 206 -13.98 -4.46 8.30
N ASP A 207 -13.42 -4.47 9.51
CA ASP A 207 -14.03 -3.85 10.67
C ASP A 207 -14.06 -2.32 10.53
N LEU A 208 -15.24 -1.76 10.77
CA LEU A 208 -15.51 -0.32 10.68
C LEU A 208 -15.76 0.30 12.06
N GLU A 209 -15.78 -0.50 13.12
CA GLU A 209 -16.05 -0.03 14.46
C GLU A 209 -14.95 0.93 14.95
N VAL A 210 -15.38 1.94 15.70
CA VAL A 210 -14.50 2.96 16.27
C VAL A 210 -14.23 2.59 17.71
N HIS A 211 -13.15 1.86 17.92
CA HIS A 211 -12.75 1.35 19.23
C HIS A 211 -12.05 2.46 20.04
N GLU A 212 -12.68 2.91 21.14
CA GLU A 212 -12.19 4.03 21.97
C GLU A 212 -10.80 3.78 22.58
N ASP A 213 -10.46 2.52 22.88
CA ASP A 213 -9.17 2.11 23.42
C ASP A 213 -8.01 2.31 22.42
N ARG A 214 -8.30 2.27 21.12
CA ARG A 214 -7.31 2.44 20.04
C ARG A 214 -7.39 3.79 19.35
N MET A 215 -8.58 4.38 19.28
CA MET A 215 -8.88 5.60 18.52
C MET A 215 -9.72 6.58 19.35
N PRO A 216 -9.18 7.09 20.48
CA PRO A 216 -9.94 7.94 21.39
C PRO A 216 -10.37 9.28 20.74
N ALA A 217 -9.54 9.88 19.88
CA ALA A 217 -9.91 11.14 19.24
C ALA A 217 -11.06 10.94 18.23
N ALA A 218 -11.04 9.85 17.49
CA ALA A 218 -12.09 9.46 16.55
C ALA A 218 -13.38 9.11 17.28
N ALA A 219 -13.32 8.42 18.43
CA ALA A 219 -14.47 8.12 19.28
C ALA A 219 -15.12 9.42 19.82
N VAL A 220 -14.32 10.37 20.32
CA VAL A 220 -14.80 11.69 20.74
C VAL A 220 -15.46 12.45 19.60
N PHE A 221 -14.85 12.43 18.41
CA PHE A 221 -15.43 13.07 17.23
C PHE A 221 -16.74 12.41 16.80
N ALA A 222 -16.81 11.08 16.80
CA ALA A 222 -18.01 10.30 16.49
C ALA A 222 -19.15 10.63 17.45
N ALA A 223 -18.88 10.66 18.77
CA ALA A 223 -19.86 11.01 19.79
C ALA A 223 -20.42 12.43 19.61
N ARG A 224 -19.56 13.42 19.30
CA ARG A 224 -20.01 14.80 19.01
C ARG A 224 -20.95 14.88 17.81
N GLN A 225 -20.71 14.08 16.78
CA GLN A 225 -21.53 14.06 15.55
C GLN A 225 -22.86 13.30 15.74
N GLN A 226 -22.91 12.32 16.65
CA GLN A 226 -24.14 11.59 16.98
C GLN A 226 -25.15 12.46 17.74
N LEU A 227 -24.68 13.45 18.51
CA LEU A 227 -25.58 14.42 19.17
C LEU A 227 -26.37 15.26 18.16
N ASP A 228 -25.84 15.44 16.94
CA ASP A 228 -26.48 16.17 15.84
C ASP A 228 -27.37 15.26 14.96
N GLY A 229 -27.37 13.93 15.17
CA GLY A 229 -28.17 13.01 14.36
C GLY A 229 -28.21 11.56 14.87
N ASN A 230 -29.37 10.92 14.76
CA ASN A 230 -29.69 9.60 15.34
C ASN A 230 -29.00 8.38 14.67
N ARG A 231 -27.79 8.54 14.11
CA ARG A 231 -27.07 7.51 13.36
C ARG A 231 -25.65 7.31 13.91
N SER A 232 -25.29 6.07 14.19
CA SER A 232 -23.92 5.69 14.57
C SER A 232 -22.90 6.08 13.49
N ILE A 233 -21.74 6.58 13.95
CA ILE A 233 -20.64 7.09 13.13
C ILE A 233 -19.52 6.07 13.20
N ASP A 234 -19.19 5.47 12.06
CA ASP A 234 -18.14 4.45 11.93
C ASP A 234 -16.87 5.00 11.26
N GLY A 235 -15.85 4.17 11.09
CA GLY A 235 -14.58 4.56 10.48
C GLY A 235 -14.72 5.11 9.06
N ALA A 236 -15.68 4.64 8.27
CA ALA A 236 -15.96 5.19 6.94
C ALA A 236 -16.54 6.61 7.00
N ASP A 237 -17.40 6.88 7.99
CA ASP A 237 -17.86 8.24 8.27
C ASP A 237 -16.72 9.15 8.74
N ILE A 238 -15.85 8.70 9.66
CA ILE A 238 -14.71 9.51 10.15
C ILE A 238 -13.80 9.91 8.98
N VAL A 239 -13.30 8.95 8.22
CA VAL A 239 -12.38 9.19 7.09
C VAL A 239 -12.95 10.22 6.13
N THR A 240 -14.21 10.05 5.73
CA THR A 240 -14.80 10.92 4.71
C THR A 240 -15.21 12.29 5.25
N ARG A 241 -15.71 12.39 6.48
CA ARG A 241 -16.10 13.67 7.10
C ARG A 241 -14.90 14.55 7.40
N VAL A 242 -13.85 13.97 8.01
CA VAL A 242 -12.62 14.70 8.31
C VAL A 242 -11.97 15.16 7.02
N ARG A 243 -11.84 14.28 6.00
CA ARG A 243 -11.36 14.68 4.67
C ARG A 243 -12.17 15.83 4.10
N ASN A 244 -13.49 15.75 4.12
CA ASN A 244 -14.35 16.79 3.56
C ASN A 244 -14.15 18.14 4.25
N ARG A 245 -13.99 18.17 5.59
CA ARG A 245 -13.68 19.42 6.32
C ARG A 245 -12.30 19.98 5.98
N LEU A 246 -11.31 19.11 5.74
CA LEU A 246 -9.95 19.54 5.34
C LEU A 246 -9.90 20.16 3.93
N VAL A 247 -10.73 19.68 2.99
CA VAL A 247 -10.77 20.18 1.60
C VAL A 247 -11.78 21.31 1.41
N HIS A 248 -12.90 21.23 2.11
CA HIS A 248 -14.03 22.15 1.97
C HIS A 248 -14.38 22.73 3.35
N PRO A 249 -13.56 23.69 3.84
CA PRO A 249 -13.83 24.33 5.12
C PRO A 249 -15.18 25.06 5.06
N LYS A 250 -15.92 24.98 6.16
CA LYS A 250 -17.21 25.65 6.37
C LYS A 250 -17.10 26.83 7.32
N GLU A 251 -16.03 26.86 8.13
CA GLU A 251 -15.84 27.82 9.21
C GLU A 251 -14.42 28.39 9.15
N ALA A 252 -14.19 29.55 9.76
CA ALA A 252 -12.86 30.16 9.81
C ALA A 252 -11.87 29.32 10.64
N GLN A 253 -12.38 28.59 11.65
CA GLN A 253 -11.63 27.57 12.39
C GLN A 253 -12.32 26.24 12.22
N GLU A 254 -11.63 25.27 11.65
CA GLU A 254 -12.24 23.97 11.39
C GLU A 254 -12.33 23.11 12.65
N PRO A 255 -13.53 22.62 13.03
CA PRO A 255 -13.73 21.82 14.23
C PRO A 255 -12.89 20.54 14.31
N VAL A 256 -12.41 20.02 13.18
CA VAL A 256 -11.55 18.82 13.17
C VAL A 256 -10.23 19.03 13.91
N TYR A 257 -9.74 20.27 14.01
CA TYR A 257 -8.55 20.60 14.80
C TYR A 257 -8.85 20.82 16.28
N SER A 258 -10.13 20.92 16.68
CA SER A 258 -10.52 21.03 18.09
C SER A 258 -10.39 19.71 18.86
N VAL A 259 -10.29 18.59 18.15
CA VAL A 259 -10.10 17.26 18.73
C VAL A 259 -8.66 16.84 18.53
N LYS A 260 -7.84 16.94 19.59
CA LYS A 260 -6.43 16.57 19.55
C LYS A 260 -6.27 15.11 19.15
N GLY A 261 -5.46 14.84 18.13
CA GLY A 261 -5.18 13.49 17.63
C GLY A 261 -6.08 13.01 16.49
N LEU A 262 -7.20 13.69 16.23
CA LEU A 262 -8.18 13.23 15.23
C LEU A 262 -7.60 13.13 13.82
N ILE A 263 -6.78 14.10 13.42
CA ILE A 263 -6.13 14.10 12.11
C ILE A 263 -5.19 12.89 11.97
N THR A 264 -4.43 12.57 13.01
CA THR A 264 -3.54 11.39 13.03
C THR A 264 -4.33 10.09 12.95
N GLU A 265 -5.37 9.92 13.76
CA GLU A 265 -6.19 8.70 13.75
C GLU A 265 -6.95 8.53 12.41
N THR A 266 -7.44 9.63 11.84
CA THR A 266 -8.04 9.62 10.50
C THR A 266 -7.03 9.17 9.44
N TRP A 267 -5.79 9.63 9.53
CA TRP A 267 -4.72 9.19 8.64
C TRP A 267 -4.42 7.69 8.78
N LEU A 268 -4.31 7.20 10.01
CA LEU A 268 -4.09 5.77 10.32
C LEU A 268 -5.20 4.90 9.72
N LEU A 269 -6.47 5.29 9.88
CA LEU A 269 -7.62 4.62 9.24
C LEU A 269 -7.55 4.69 7.71
N THR A 270 -7.26 5.87 7.15
CA THR A 270 -7.23 6.08 5.70
C THR A 270 -6.17 5.18 5.04
N ARG A 271 -4.94 5.15 5.57
CA ARG A 271 -3.87 4.30 5.02
C ARG A 271 -4.18 2.81 5.18
N HIS A 272 -4.81 2.44 6.29
CA HIS A 272 -5.16 1.04 6.58
C HIS A 272 -6.23 0.53 5.62
N TYR A 273 -7.34 1.27 5.47
CA TYR A 273 -8.41 0.93 4.54
C TYR A 273 -7.93 0.88 3.10
N LEU A 274 -7.08 1.83 2.69
CA LEU A 274 -6.54 1.81 1.34
C LEU A 274 -5.63 0.59 1.10
N ALA A 275 -4.76 0.26 2.05
CA ALA A 275 -3.89 -0.92 1.92
C ALA A 275 -4.72 -2.21 1.81
N LEU A 276 -5.72 -2.40 2.67
CA LEU A 276 -6.61 -3.56 2.60
C LEU A 276 -7.37 -3.64 1.27
N LEU A 277 -7.92 -2.53 0.79
CA LEU A 277 -8.65 -2.54 -0.48
C LEU A 277 -7.74 -2.81 -1.69
N VAL A 278 -6.48 -2.39 -1.66
CA VAL A 278 -5.48 -2.74 -2.67
C VAL A 278 -5.14 -4.23 -2.61
N LEU A 279 -4.88 -4.78 -1.42
CA LEU A 279 -4.62 -6.22 -1.21
C LEU A 279 -5.81 -7.07 -1.69
N ARG A 280 -7.04 -6.66 -1.36
CA ARG A 280 -8.27 -7.29 -1.84
C ARG A 280 -8.39 -7.23 -3.37
N SER A 281 -7.92 -6.16 -4.00
CA SER A 281 -8.02 -5.97 -5.45
C SER A 281 -7.10 -6.88 -6.25
N ILE A 282 -5.97 -7.29 -5.67
CA ILE A 282 -5.06 -8.28 -6.26
C ILE A 282 -5.36 -9.72 -5.80
N GLY A 283 -6.32 -9.93 -4.90
CA GLY A 283 -6.71 -11.25 -4.42
C GLY A 283 -5.79 -11.83 -3.34
N TYR A 284 -4.98 -11.00 -2.69
CA TYR A 284 -4.07 -11.39 -1.61
C TYR A 284 -4.83 -11.97 -0.41
N ARG A 285 -4.36 -13.07 0.19
CA ARG A 285 -5.00 -13.74 1.35
C ARG A 285 -4.06 -13.98 2.55
N GLY A 286 -2.82 -13.50 2.46
CA GLY A 286 -1.79 -13.74 3.47
C GLY A 286 -1.88 -12.82 4.69
N SER A 287 -0.75 -12.72 5.40
CA SER A 287 -0.64 -11.94 6.63
C SER A 287 -0.26 -10.48 6.35
N TYR A 288 -0.72 -9.57 7.22
CA TYR A 288 -0.42 -8.16 7.11
C TYR A 288 -0.31 -7.50 8.50
N GLN A 289 0.41 -6.39 8.56
CA GLN A 289 0.45 -5.49 9.71
C GLN A 289 -0.70 -4.49 9.62
N ASP A 290 -1.53 -4.44 10.66
CA ASP A 290 -2.62 -3.46 10.72
C ASP A 290 -2.12 -2.03 10.84
N LEU A 291 -2.31 -1.23 9.78
CA LEU A 291 -1.77 0.12 9.71
C LEU A 291 -2.57 1.15 10.52
N SER A 292 -3.70 0.77 11.12
CA SER A 292 -4.50 1.66 11.96
C SER A 292 -3.93 1.81 13.38
N GLU A 293 -3.09 0.86 13.81
CA GLU A 293 -2.52 0.80 15.15
C GLU A 293 -1.06 1.24 15.18
N THR A 294 -0.64 1.87 16.30
CA THR A 294 0.71 2.42 16.48
C THR A 294 1.54 1.70 17.55
N ASN A 295 0.91 1.05 18.53
CA ASN A 295 1.58 0.37 19.64
C ASN A 295 1.53 -1.15 19.47
N LYS A 296 2.33 -1.69 18.54
CA LYS A 296 2.37 -3.13 18.26
C LYS A 296 3.65 -3.77 18.73
N TRP A 297 3.57 -5.07 18.97
CA TRP A 297 4.76 -5.90 19.10
C TRP A 297 5.44 -6.05 17.74
N VAL A 298 6.77 -6.08 17.74
CA VAL A 298 7.55 -6.35 16.51
C VAL A 298 7.14 -7.71 15.95
N GLY A 299 6.77 -7.75 14.68
CA GLY A 299 6.31 -8.97 14.00
C GLY A 299 4.85 -9.33 14.24
N GLN A 300 4.06 -8.48 14.92
CA GLN A 300 2.62 -8.69 15.04
C GLN A 300 1.94 -8.53 13.67
N THR A 301 1.44 -9.64 13.14
CA THR A 301 0.64 -9.69 11.90
C THR A 301 -0.69 -10.40 12.12
N HIS A 302 -1.64 -10.13 11.24
CA HIS A 302 -2.95 -10.74 11.21
C HIS A 302 -3.24 -11.23 9.79
N LEU A 303 -4.09 -12.24 9.63
CA LEU A 303 -4.63 -12.56 8.31
C LEU A 303 -5.54 -11.41 7.84
N VAL A 304 -5.56 -11.16 6.53
CA VAL A 304 -6.54 -10.23 5.96
C VAL A 304 -7.98 -10.69 6.29
N PRO A 305 -8.96 -9.77 6.41
CA PRO A 305 -10.30 -10.12 6.89
C PRO A 305 -11.10 -11.11 6.03
N TRP A 306 -10.64 -11.39 4.81
CA TRP A 306 -11.30 -12.27 3.85
C TRP A 306 -10.53 -13.56 3.55
N ALA A 307 -9.49 -13.85 4.33
CA ALA A 307 -8.62 -15.01 4.16
C ALA A 307 -9.43 -16.33 4.11
#